data_AF-A0A3C0BLC8-F1
#
_entry.id   AF-A0A3C0BLC8-F1
#
_cell.length_a   1.000
_cell.length_b   1.000
_cell.length_c   1.000
_cell.angle_alpha   90.00
_cell.angle_beta   90.00
_cell.angle_gamma   90.00
#
_symmetry.space_group_name_H-M   'P 1'
#
loop_
_entity.id
_entity.type
_entity.pdbx_description
1 polymer ?
#
loop_
_entity_poly.entity_id
_entity_poly.type
_entity_poly.pdbx_seq_one_letter_code
_entity_poly.pdbx_strand_id
1 'polypeptide(L)' 'MERTAYTQLYAWKQNADRKPLILNGARQVGKTWLLRTFGKQEYENTAYINCDGNKQAEELFNGDYDTER' A
#
# COMPACT_ATOMS: atom_id res chain seq x y z
N MET A 1 18.12 9.55 -12.00
CA MET A 1 18.57 8.47 -11.09
C MET A 1 17.68 8.38 -9.86
N GLU A 2 17.17 9.49 -9.33
CA GLU A 2 15.92 9.47 -8.56
C GLU A 2 14.76 8.97 -9.44
N ARG A 3 14.02 7.99 -8.91
CA ARG A 3 12.61 7.65 -9.19
C ARG A 3 12.27 6.77 -10.40
N THR A 4 12.86 5.58 -10.53
CA THR A 4 12.18 4.50 -11.29
C THR A 4 10.88 4.10 -10.60
N ALA A 5 10.90 3.86 -9.29
CA ALA A 5 9.73 3.38 -8.55
C ALA A 5 8.60 4.42 -8.39
N TYR A 6 8.93 5.70 -8.15
CA TYR A 6 7.88 6.74 -8.07
C TYR A 6 7.21 6.96 -9.43
N THR A 7 7.97 6.97 -10.53
CA THR A 7 7.39 7.08 -11.88
C THR A 7 6.51 5.88 -12.21
N GLN A 8 6.87 4.68 -11.77
CA GLN A 8 6.01 3.50 -11.89
C GLN A 8 4.71 3.64 -11.08
N LEU A 9 4.78 4.15 -9.84
CA LEU A 9 3.58 4.44 -9.04
C LEU A 9 2.70 5.51 -9.70
N TYR A 10 3.31 6.54 -10.28
CA TYR A 10 2.59 7.58 -11.00
C TYR A 10 1.88 7.03 -12.24
N ALA A 11 2.58 6.23 -13.06
CA ALA A 11 2.00 5.55 -14.21
C ALA A 11 0.85 4.62 -13.80
N TRP A 12 1.00 3.90 -12.69
CA TRP A 12 -0.08 3.09 -12.12
C TRP A 12 -1.30 3.93 -11.71
N LYS A 13 -1.09 5.07 -11.05
CA LYS A 13 -2.17 6.00 -10.65
C LYS A 13 -2.97 6.48 -11.87
N GLN A 14 -2.29 6.77 -12.98
CA GLN A 14 -2.92 7.26 -14.21
C GLN A 14 -3.72 6.20 -14.97
N ASN A 15 -3.57 4.92 -14.63
CA ASN A 15 -4.35 3.86 -15.26
C ASN A 15 -5.78 3.83 -14.69
N ALA A 16 -6.78 3.94 -15.57
CA ALA A 16 -8.20 3.87 -15.19
C ALA A 16 -8.59 2.51 -14.61
N ASP A 17 -7.99 1.43 -15.11
CA ASP A 17 -8.23 0.03 -14.71
C ASP A 17 -7.17 -0.48 -13.73
N ARG A 18 -6.60 0.43 -12.92
CA ARG A 18 -5.49 0.08 -12.02
C ARG A 18 -5.89 -0.99 -11.01
N LYS A 19 -5.10 -2.06 -10.95
CA LYS A 19 -5.24 -3.13 -9.94
C LYS A 19 -4.48 -2.77 -8.66
N PRO A 20 -4.82 -3.37 -7.50
CA PRO A 20 -4.01 -3.25 -6.29
C PRO A 20 -2.54 -3.60 -6.55
N LEU A 21 -1.61 -2.84 -5.95
CA LEU A 21 -0.16 -3.08 -6.10
C LEU A 21 0.43 -3.75 -4.87
N ILE A 22 1.41 -4.61 -5.12
CA ILE A 22 2.30 -5.17 -4.10
C ILE A 22 3.69 -4.59 -4.31
N LEU A 23 4.21 -3.85 -3.31
CA LEU A 23 5.54 -3.25 -3.36
C LEU A 23 6.56 -4.15 -2.64
N ASN A 24 7.27 -4.97 -3.42
CA ASN A 24 8.30 -5.88 -2.92
C ASN A 24 9.69 -5.24 -2.90
N GLY A 25 10.56 -5.72 -2.00
CA GLY A 25 11.97 -5.33 -1.94
C GLY A 25 12.60 -5.60 -0.58
N ALA A 26 13.92 -5.46 -0.47
CA ALA A 26 14.65 -5.72 0.77
C ALA A 26 14.14 -4.88 1.97
N ARG A 27 14.32 -5.38 3.20
CA ARG A 27 13.94 -4.62 4.41
C ARG A 27 14.75 -3.33 4.48
N GLN A 28 14.15 -2.27 5.05
CA GLN A 28 14.80 -0.96 5.28
C GLN A 28 15.24 -0.15 4.05
N VAL A 29 14.82 -0.51 2.83
CA VAL A 29 15.16 0.25 1.60
C VAL A 29 14.26 1.47 1.32
N GLY A 30 13.47 1.93 2.30
CA GLY A 30 12.62 3.12 2.13
C GLY A 30 11.27 2.90 1.46
N LYS A 31 10.78 1.65 1.31
CA LYS A 31 9.46 1.36 0.72
C LYS A 31 8.30 2.10 1.40
N THR A 32 8.25 2.07 2.73
CA THR A 32 7.23 2.79 3.51
C THR A 32 7.30 4.29 3.30
N TRP A 33 8.52 4.83 3.20
CA TRP A 33 8.73 6.26 2.93
C TRP A 33 8.21 6.63 1.54
N LEU A 34 8.52 5.82 0.53
CA LEU A 34 8.05 6.03 -0.84
C LEU A 34 6.52 6.10 -0.91
N LEU A 35 5.82 5.11 -0.33
CA LEU A 35 4.35 5.06 -0.36
C LEU A 35 3.72 6.22 0.42
N ARG A 36 4.27 6.60 1.58
CA ARG A 36 3.77 7.73 2.36
C ARG A 36 3.97 9.05 1.62
N THR A 37 5.15 9.26 1.02
CA THR A 37 5.45 10.47 0.25
C THR A 37 4.57 10.55 -0.99
N PHE A 38 4.46 9.46 -1.76
CA PHE A 38 3.58 9.37 -2.92
C PHE A 38 2.12 9.66 -2.53
N GLY A 39 1.63 9.02 -1.47
CA GLY A 39 0.29 9.25 -0.94
C GLY A 39 0.00 10.72 -0.65
N LYS A 40 0.89 11.38 0.09
CA LYS A 40 0.76 12.81 0.45
C LYS A 40 0.85 13.77 -0.74
N GLN A 41 1.65 13.42 -1.76
CA GLN A 41 1.88 14.29 -2.92
C GLN A 41 0.79 14.14 -3.98
N GLU A 42 0.22 12.93 -4.09
CA GLU A 42 -0.63 12.57 -5.23
C GLU A 42 -2.11 12.45 -4.90
N TYR A 43 -2.47 12.45 -3.61
CA TYR A 43 -3.85 12.34 -3.14
C TYR A 43 -4.12 13.37 -2.05
N GLU A 44 -5.32 13.95 -2.06
CA GLU A 44 -5.77 14.87 -1.01
C GLU A 44 -5.87 14.16 0.35
N ASN A 45 -6.38 12.92 0.34
CA ASN A 45 -6.58 12.11 1.53
C ASN A 45 -5.91 10.74 1.38
N THR A 46 -5.25 10.28 2.44
CA THR A 46 -4.61 8.94 2.46
C THR A 46 -4.85 8.23 3.79
N ALA A 47 -5.21 6.94 3.71
CA ALA A 47 -5.29 6.07 4.87
C ALA A 47 -4.05 5.17 4.92
N TYR A 48 -3.36 5.17 6.06
CA TYR A 48 -2.22 4.30 6.31
C TYR A 48 -2.58 3.31 7.43
N ILE A 49 -2.53 2.02 7.12
CA ILE A 49 -2.85 0.95 8.06
C ILE A 49 -1.56 0.14 8.28
N ASN A 50 -1.14 0.01 9.54
CA ASN A 50 -0.11 -0.95 9.94
C ASN A 50 -0.80 -2.11 10.67
N CYS A 51 -0.67 -3.32 10.11
CA CYS A 51 -1.24 -4.52 10.71
C CYS A 51 -0.29 -5.17 11.73
N ASP A 52 0.94 -4.68 11.87
CA ASP A 52 1.92 -5.23 12.82
C ASP A 52 1.53 -4.86 14.26
N GLY A 53 1.37 -5.86 15.12
CA GLY A 53 0.98 -5.71 16.53
C GLY A 53 -0.40 -5.08 16.77
N ASN A 54 -1.26 -5.07 15.75
CA ASN A 54 -2.58 -4.46 15.86
C ASN A 54 -3.62 -5.53 16.24
N LYS A 55 -3.99 -5.56 17.53
CA LYS A 55 -5.02 -6.49 18.05
C LYS A 55 -6.34 -6.42 17.30
N GLN A 56 -6.75 -5.24 16.82
CA GLN A 56 -7.98 -5.11 16.03
C GLN A 56 -7.83 -5.71 14.63
N ALA A 57 -6.63 -5.63 14.04
CA ALA A 57 -6.35 -6.34 12.80
C ALA A 57 -6.35 -7.85 13.04
N GLU A 58 -5.73 -8.33 14.12
CA GLU A 58 -5.80 -9.75 14.52
C GLU A 58 -7.25 -10.22 14.68
N GLU A 59 -8.07 -9.47 15.41
CA GLU A 59 -9.51 -9.76 15.57
C GLU A 59 -10.28 -9.75 14.24
N LEU A 60 -9.98 -8.80 13.34
CA LEU A 60 -10.58 -8.73 12.01
C LEU A 60 -10.30 -10.00 11.20
N PHE A 61 -9.10 -10.58 11.36
CA PHE A 61 -8.67 -11.78 10.64
C PHE A 61 -8.94 -13.10 11.39
N ASN A 62 -9.43 -13.05 12.63
CA ASN A 62 -9.74 -14.22 13.46
C ASN A 62 -11.19 -14.73 13.31
N GLY A 63 -12.08 -13.98 12.64
CA GLY A 63 -13.40 -14.48 12.28
C GLY A 63 -13.33 -15.47 11.11
N ASP A 64 -14.18 -16.50 11.12
CA ASP A 64 -14.31 -17.42 9.99
C ASP A 64 -14.63 -16.64 8.71
N TYR A 65 -13.69 -16.61 7.78
CA TYR A 65 -13.93 -16.16 6.41
C TYR A 65 -14.67 -17.28 5.68
N ASP A 66 -15.99 -17.30 5.82
CA ASP A 66 -16.83 -18.12 4.96
C ASP A 66 -16.71 -17.58 3.52
N THR A 67 -15.98 -18.34 2.70
CA THR A 67 -15.69 -18.00 1.30
C THR A 67 -16.77 -18.55 0.34
N GLU A 68 -17.89 -19.08 0.85
CA GLU A 68 -19.00 -19.62 0.05
C GLU A 68 -20.11 -18.59 -0.27
N ARG A 69 -19.80 -17.28 -0.34
CA ARG A 69 -20.79 -16.24 -0.68
C ARG A 69 -20.55 -15.54 -2.01
#